data_AF-A0A8B6CEQ0-F1
#
_entry.id   AF-A0A8B6CEQ0-F1
#
_cell.length_a   1.000
_cell.length_b   1.000
_cell.length_c   1.000
_cell.angle_alpha   90.00
_cell.angle_beta   90.00
_cell.angle_gamma   90.00
#
_symmetry.space_group_name_H-M   'P 1'
#
loop_
_entity.id
_entity.type
_entity.pdbx_description
1 polymer ?
#
loop_
_entity_poly.entity_id
_entity_poly.type
_entity_poly.pdbx_seq_one_letter_code
_entity_poly.pdbx_strand_id
1 'polypeptide(L)'
;MITNLRLQDVESSVCGYWNYDLYETSGGWATDGCQLNKTEYGRYVCVCDHLTNFAVIVNIGGQDNLVESLAMDIISWIGLILSIIGLLLTIVSFIVFKQLRKGRAQQTLFNLALSLLCFLIIFIVGIGQTQDLKGCIAVAVLLHYFILVAFMWMLMEGILQYLRFVKVLGTYIPNFILKTAVPAWGIPLIPVIIVLAYDHELYIGGNKACWMSLSAFYYAFIIPVGVIILANIIIFIMILKNLWGRSKGLQSNQSEKKRAMMNLRASLTVLVLLGLTWIFGFFTIEKASIVFQYIFTILNVLQGFIIFILFTAREKRVRQNWQKLCCKRTTKEKYLQSDTNTDRNRSKDRILTSSTNDDTKFSGEDQNTSSCI
;
A
#
# COMPACT_ATOMS: atom_id res chain seq x y z
N MET A 1 11.70 -12.41 2.23
CA MET A 1 11.72 -12.76 3.65
C MET A 1 13.09 -13.32 3.98
N ILE A 2 13.87 -12.65 4.84
CA ILE A 2 15.25 -13.08 5.16
C ILE A 2 15.22 -14.43 5.88
N THR A 3 15.33 -15.51 5.11
CA THR A 3 15.81 -16.79 5.61
C THR A 3 17.27 -16.60 6.02
N ASN A 4 17.52 -16.60 7.33
CA ASN A 4 18.84 -16.91 7.83
C ASN A 4 19.22 -18.27 7.23
N LEU A 5 20.25 -18.31 6.39
CA LEU A 5 20.82 -19.53 5.82
C LEU A 5 21.57 -20.31 6.91
N ARG A 6 20.81 -20.89 7.84
CA ARG A 6 21.26 -22.08 8.55
C ARG A 6 21.50 -23.16 7.51
N LEU A 7 22.70 -23.74 7.55
CA LEU A 7 23.18 -24.81 6.68
C LEU A 7 22.46 -26.12 7.01
N GLN A 8 21.16 -26.19 6.70
CA GLN A 8 20.26 -27.26 7.16
C GLN A 8 19.36 -27.86 6.08
N ASP A 9 18.96 -27.08 5.07
CA ASP A 9 18.21 -27.58 3.91
C ASP A 9 19.20 -28.14 2.84
N VAL A 10 20.03 -29.12 3.24
CA VAL A 10 21.02 -29.83 2.40
C VAL A 10 20.47 -31.21 2.00
N GLU A 11 19.44 -31.23 1.16
CA GLU A 11 18.71 -32.46 0.80
C GLU A 11 19.37 -33.30 -0.32
N SER A 12 20.49 -32.87 -0.90
CA SER A 12 21.27 -33.72 -1.84
C SER A 12 22.79 -33.50 -1.75
N SER A 13 23.42 -34.16 -0.77
CA SER A 13 24.88 -34.38 -0.78
C SER A 13 25.18 -35.70 -1.51
N VAL A 14 26.08 -35.65 -2.50
CA VAL A 14 26.49 -36.81 -3.32
C VAL A 14 27.98 -37.08 -3.13
N CYS A 15 28.36 -38.35 -2.99
CA CYS A 15 29.77 -38.75 -2.94
C CYS A 15 30.35 -38.80 -4.36
N GLY A 16 31.53 -38.24 -4.57
CA GLY A 16 32.18 -38.26 -5.88
C GLY A 16 33.69 -38.10 -5.82
N TYR A 17 34.31 -38.15 -7.00
CA TYR A 17 35.75 -38.03 -7.20
C TYR A 17 36.09 -37.14 -8.39
N TRP A 18 37.31 -36.61 -8.42
CA TRP A 18 37.80 -35.87 -9.57
C TRP A 18 38.38 -36.83 -10.61
N ASN A 19 37.76 -36.87 -11.78
CA ASN A 19 38.20 -37.61 -12.95
C ASN A 19 38.90 -36.64 -13.92
N TYR A 20 40.15 -36.93 -14.30
CA TYR A 20 40.95 -36.04 -15.16
C TYR A 20 40.68 -36.23 -16.65
N ASP A 21 40.17 -37.40 -17.07
CA ASP A 21 39.91 -37.75 -18.47
C ASP A 21 38.53 -37.22 -18.94
N LEU A 22 37.67 -36.82 -17.99
CA LEU A 22 36.38 -36.20 -18.25
C LEU A 22 36.55 -34.84 -18.96
N TYR A 23 35.80 -34.64 -20.05
CA TYR A 23 35.83 -33.43 -20.89
C TYR A 23 37.18 -33.13 -21.56
N GLU A 24 37.95 -34.18 -21.92
CA GLU A 24 39.13 -34.21 -22.81
C GLU A 24 40.36 -33.37 -22.44
N THR A 25 40.22 -32.31 -21.64
CA THR A 25 41.33 -31.47 -21.13
C THR A 25 41.04 -30.80 -19.78
N SER A 26 39.77 -30.62 -19.37
CA SER A 26 39.43 -29.84 -18.17
C SER A 26 39.22 -30.66 -16.89
N GLY A 27 38.95 -31.97 -17.01
CA GLY A 27 38.52 -32.81 -15.89
C GLY A 27 37.08 -32.51 -15.44
N GLY A 28 36.56 -33.36 -14.55
CA GLY A 28 35.22 -33.20 -13.99
C GLY A 28 34.97 -34.02 -12.72
N TRP A 29 33.96 -33.60 -11.97
CA TRP A 29 33.44 -34.39 -10.85
C TRP A 29 32.58 -35.54 -11.37
N ALA A 30 32.93 -36.75 -10.94
CA ALA A 30 32.30 -38.01 -11.30
C ALA A 30 31.80 -38.74 -10.03
N THR A 31 30.85 -39.66 -10.17
CA THR A 31 30.17 -40.34 -9.04
C THR A 31 30.13 -41.86 -9.15
N ASP A 32 30.58 -42.41 -10.27
CA ASP A 32 30.84 -43.83 -10.46
C ASP A 32 31.87 -44.36 -9.44
N GLY A 33 31.67 -45.61 -9.01
CA GLY A 33 32.42 -46.23 -7.92
C GLY A 33 32.11 -45.70 -6.51
N CYS A 34 31.58 -44.48 -6.37
CA CYS A 34 31.36 -43.80 -5.09
C CYS A 34 29.89 -43.80 -4.63
N GLN A 35 29.64 -44.17 -3.38
CA GLN A 35 28.30 -44.18 -2.77
C GLN A 35 28.31 -43.59 -1.35
N LEU A 36 27.21 -42.92 -0.97
CA LEU A 36 26.98 -42.46 0.40
C LEU A 36 26.47 -43.62 1.26
N ASN A 37 27.30 -44.08 2.20
CA ASN A 37 26.98 -45.21 3.08
C ASN A 37 26.14 -44.77 4.28
N LYS A 38 26.57 -43.71 4.99
CA LYS A 38 25.79 -43.14 6.11
C LYS A 38 26.06 -41.65 6.33
N THR A 39 25.10 -40.98 6.96
CA THR A 39 25.23 -39.62 7.48
C THR A 39 25.01 -39.66 8.99
N GLU A 40 26.03 -39.32 9.78
CA GLU A 40 26.02 -39.51 11.24
C GLU A 40 26.57 -38.27 11.95
N TYR A 41 25.78 -37.66 12.84
CA TYR A 41 26.11 -36.40 13.53
C TYR A 41 26.63 -35.27 12.61
N GLY A 42 26.08 -35.17 11.40
CA GLY A 42 26.49 -34.17 10.39
C GLY A 42 27.76 -34.51 9.61
N ARG A 43 28.35 -35.70 9.82
CA ARG A 43 29.44 -36.24 8.98
C ARG A 43 28.87 -37.15 7.91
N TYR A 44 29.27 -36.94 6.67
CA TYR A 44 28.98 -37.83 5.55
C TYR A 44 30.08 -38.89 5.44
N VAL A 45 29.70 -40.15 5.31
CA VAL A 45 30.61 -41.29 5.13
C VAL A 45 30.40 -41.86 3.74
N CYS A 46 31.30 -41.48 2.83
CA CYS A 46 31.38 -42.06 1.49
C CYS A 46 32.18 -43.38 1.51
N VAL A 47 31.82 -44.29 0.62
CA VAL A 47 32.62 -45.47 0.25
C VAL A 47 32.83 -45.42 -1.25
N CYS A 48 34.08 -45.60 -1.70
CA CYS A 48 34.43 -45.70 -3.11
C CYS A 48 35.28 -46.96 -3.34
N ASP A 49 35.23 -47.55 -4.53
CA ASP A 49 35.95 -48.78 -4.90
C ASP A 49 37.30 -48.56 -5.59
N HIS A 50 37.62 -47.31 -5.95
CA HIS A 50 38.90 -46.86 -6.52
C HIS A 50 39.72 -46.00 -5.54
N LEU A 51 40.87 -45.48 -5.98
CA LEU A 51 41.79 -44.67 -5.16
C LEU A 51 42.15 -43.36 -5.90
N THR A 52 41.34 -42.32 -5.68
CA THR A 52 41.39 -41.04 -6.44
C THR A 52 41.19 -39.84 -5.49
N ASN A 53 41.03 -38.62 -6.05
CA ASN A 53 40.77 -37.42 -5.26
C ASN A 53 39.26 -37.28 -4.95
N PHE A 54 38.85 -37.63 -3.73
CA PHE A 54 37.44 -37.67 -3.31
C PHE A 54 36.90 -36.34 -2.78
N ALA A 55 35.59 -36.11 -2.95
CA ALA A 55 34.85 -35.02 -2.32
C ALA A 55 33.40 -35.42 -1.97
N VAL A 56 32.81 -34.71 -1.01
CA VAL A 56 31.35 -34.66 -0.82
C VAL A 56 30.83 -33.49 -1.62
N ILE A 57 30.17 -33.78 -2.74
CA ILE A 57 29.59 -32.79 -3.64
C ILE A 57 28.24 -32.38 -3.06
N VAL A 58 28.19 -31.21 -2.44
CA VAL A 58 26.94 -30.64 -1.92
C VAL A 58 26.22 -29.94 -3.06
N ASN A 59 25.11 -30.52 -3.54
CA ASN A 59 24.24 -29.83 -4.49
C ASN A 59 23.44 -28.76 -3.75
N ILE A 60 23.96 -27.52 -3.75
CA ILE A 60 23.23 -26.34 -3.30
C ILE A 60 22.19 -26.00 -4.39
N GLY A 61 21.04 -26.69 -4.33
CA GLY A 61 19.92 -26.61 -5.29
C GLY A 61 19.15 -25.27 -5.26
N GLY A 62 19.88 -24.16 -5.28
CA GLY A 62 19.35 -22.81 -5.16
C GLY A 62 20.35 -21.70 -5.51
N GLN A 63 21.51 -22.00 -6.11
CA GLN A 63 22.49 -20.96 -6.45
C GLN A 63 21.99 -20.00 -7.54
N ASP A 64 21.27 -20.50 -8.56
CA ASP A 64 20.56 -19.67 -9.55
C ASP A 64 19.47 -18.81 -8.89
N ASN A 65 18.81 -19.35 -7.87
CA ASN A 65 17.73 -18.69 -7.14
C ASN A 65 18.22 -17.72 -6.04
N LEU A 66 19.52 -17.68 -5.71
CA LEU A 66 20.04 -16.89 -4.59
C LEU A 66 20.04 -15.39 -4.91
N VAL A 67 20.43 -15.02 -6.14
CA VAL A 67 20.38 -13.62 -6.59
C VAL A 67 18.93 -13.15 -6.74
N GLU A 68 18.03 -14.01 -7.23
CA GLU A 68 16.61 -13.69 -7.37
C GLU A 68 15.93 -13.51 -6.00
N SER A 69 16.12 -14.45 -5.07
CA SER A 69 15.54 -14.33 -3.72
C SER A 69 16.05 -13.09 -2.97
N LEU A 70 17.36 -12.78 -3.04
CA LEU A 70 17.91 -11.53 -2.49
C LEU A 70 17.31 -10.27 -3.15
N ALA A 71 17.06 -10.29 -4.46
CA ALA A 71 16.45 -9.17 -5.17
C ALA A 71 14.98 -8.96 -4.76
N MET A 72 14.17 -10.02 -4.70
CA MET A 72 12.79 -9.93 -4.23
C MET A 72 12.71 -9.47 -2.77
N ASP A 73 13.66 -9.86 -1.93
CA ASP A 73 13.78 -9.41 -0.53
C ASP A 73 14.03 -7.91 -0.40
N ILE A 74 15.00 -7.38 -1.16
CA ILE A 74 15.33 -5.95 -1.16
C ILE A 74 14.15 -5.13 -1.69
N ILE A 75 13.51 -5.58 -2.78
CA ILE A 75 12.32 -4.95 -3.37
C ILE A 75 11.17 -4.94 -2.36
N SER A 76 10.94 -6.06 -1.66
CA SER A 76 9.93 -6.19 -0.61
C SER A 76 10.17 -5.21 0.53
N TRP A 77 11.40 -5.14 1.05
CA TRP A 77 11.75 -4.27 2.19
C TRP A 77 11.63 -2.78 1.87
N ILE A 78 12.22 -2.33 0.76
CA ILE A 78 12.14 -0.93 0.31
C ILE A 78 10.67 -0.55 0.09
N GLY A 79 9.93 -1.44 -0.55
CA GLY A 79 8.52 -1.25 -0.85
C GLY A 79 7.62 -1.18 0.39
N LEU A 80 7.87 -2.05 1.37
CA LEU A 80 7.15 -2.11 2.64
C LEU A 80 7.36 -0.83 3.47
N ILE A 81 8.61 -0.35 3.56
CA ILE A 81 8.93 0.93 4.21
C ILE A 81 8.23 2.10 3.49
N LEU A 82 8.30 2.16 2.16
CA LEU A 82 7.67 3.22 1.38
C LEU A 82 6.14 3.23 1.51
N SER A 83 5.53 2.05 1.55
CA SER A 83 4.10 1.85 1.80
C SER A 83 3.69 2.37 3.17
N ILE A 84 4.40 1.97 4.24
CA ILE A 84 4.16 2.42 5.62
C ILE A 84 4.28 3.95 5.74
N ILE A 85 5.32 4.55 5.16
CA ILE A 85 5.50 6.02 5.15
C ILE A 85 4.33 6.71 4.42
N GLY A 86 3.91 6.19 3.26
CA GLY A 86 2.77 6.74 2.51
C GLY A 86 1.44 6.65 3.28
N LEU A 87 1.19 5.53 3.95
CA LEU A 87 0.00 5.32 4.78
C LEU A 87 -0.01 6.24 6.01
N LEU A 88 1.12 6.36 6.72
CA LEU A 88 1.32 7.29 7.84
C LEU A 88 1.07 8.75 7.43
N LEU A 89 1.71 9.22 6.35
CA LEU A 89 1.52 10.60 5.85
C LEU A 89 0.06 10.88 5.42
N THR A 90 -0.63 9.86 4.95
CA THR A 90 -2.07 9.93 4.63
C THR A 90 -2.88 10.08 5.92
N ILE A 91 -2.69 9.20 6.92
CA ILE A 91 -3.36 9.26 8.24
C ILE A 91 -3.11 10.59 8.95
N VAL A 92 -1.88 11.09 8.97
CA VAL A 92 -1.53 12.41 9.53
C VAL A 92 -2.28 13.53 8.80
N SER A 93 -2.35 13.50 7.46
CA SER A 93 -3.13 14.47 6.69
C SER A 93 -4.61 14.47 7.06
N PHE A 94 -5.20 13.30 7.34
CA PHE A 94 -6.59 13.17 7.82
C PHE A 94 -6.84 13.79 9.19
N ILE A 95 -5.91 13.62 10.11
CA ILE A 95 -5.99 14.17 11.47
C ILE A 95 -5.94 15.70 11.40
N VAL A 96 -4.93 16.24 10.72
CA VAL A 96 -4.65 17.69 10.58
C VAL A 96 -5.77 18.41 9.83
N PHE A 97 -6.15 17.94 8.64
CA PHE A 97 -7.07 18.69 7.77
C PHE A 97 -8.53 18.30 8.02
N LYS A 98 -9.19 19.00 8.96
CA LYS A 98 -10.64 18.86 9.27
C LYS A 98 -11.55 18.86 8.02
N GLN A 99 -11.13 19.50 6.93
CA GLN A 99 -11.87 19.54 5.66
C GLN A 99 -11.95 18.18 4.95
N LEU A 100 -10.98 17.28 5.14
CA LEU A 100 -10.96 15.93 4.53
C LEU A 100 -11.92 14.98 5.23
N ARG A 101 -12.05 15.13 6.56
CA ARG A 101 -12.98 14.35 7.41
C ARG A 101 -14.46 14.57 7.08
N LYS A 102 -14.80 15.51 6.18
CA LYS A 102 -16.16 15.74 5.65
C LYS A 102 -16.46 14.96 4.36
N GLY A 103 -15.47 14.33 3.72
CA GLY A 103 -15.64 13.63 2.45
C GLY A 103 -15.86 12.13 2.62
N ARG A 104 -16.96 11.57 2.09
CA ARG A 104 -17.29 10.13 2.22
C ARG A 104 -16.12 9.23 1.77
N ALA A 105 -15.57 9.46 0.58
CA ALA A 105 -14.47 8.63 0.06
C ALA A 105 -13.19 8.81 0.87
N GLN A 106 -12.90 10.05 1.25
CA GLN A 106 -11.78 10.36 2.13
C GLN A 106 -11.92 9.56 3.45
N GLN A 107 -13.10 9.49 4.06
CA GLN A 107 -13.34 8.68 5.26
C GLN A 107 -13.21 7.16 5.03
N THR A 108 -13.68 6.63 3.88
CA THR A 108 -13.47 5.22 3.49
C THR A 108 -11.97 4.90 3.36
N LEU A 109 -11.22 5.72 2.65
CA LEU A 109 -9.79 5.56 2.37
C LEU A 109 -8.94 5.72 3.63
N PHE A 110 -9.36 6.54 4.60
CA PHE A 110 -8.72 6.60 5.92
C PHE A 110 -8.80 5.26 6.65
N ASN A 111 -9.95 4.59 6.62
CA ASN A 111 -10.11 3.29 7.27
C ASN A 111 -9.31 2.20 6.53
N LEU A 112 -9.32 2.20 5.19
CA LEU A 112 -8.48 1.31 4.38
C LEU A 112 -6.98 1.50 4.69
N ALA A 113 -6.53 2.75 4.78
CA ALA A 113 -5.15 3.07 5.11
C ALA A 113 -4.77 2.67 6.54
N LEU A 114 -5.70 2.79 7.49
CA LEU A 114 -5.53 2.36 8.87
C LEU A 114 -5.43 0.82 8.98
N SER A 115 -6.33 0.07 8.37
CA SER A 115 -6.29 -1.40 8.41
C SER A 115 -5.05 -1.96 7.73
N LEU A 116 -4.65 -1.39 6.58
CA LEU A 116 -3.39 -1.76 5.92
C LEU A 116 -2.18 -1.40 6.80
N LEU A 117 -2.13 -0.22 7.42
CA LEU A 117 -1.01 0.15 8.28
C LEU A 117 -0.90 -0.78 9.51
N CYS A 118 -2.02 -1.12 10.16
CA CYS A 118 -2.04 -2.09 11.25
C CYS A 118 -1.53 -3.46 10.80
N PHE A 119 -2.03 -3.98 9.67
CA PHE A 119 -1.54 -5.24 9.08
C PHE A 119 -0.03 -5.21 8.85
N LEU A 120 0.50 -4.18 8.18
CA LEU A 120 1.93 -4.10 7.84
C LEU A 120 2.84 -3.94 9.06
N ILE A 121 2.42 -3.21 10.11
CA ILE A 121 3.18 -3.09 11.37
C ILE A 121 3.23 -4.45 12.09
N ILE A 122 2.09 -5.14 12.21
CA ILE A 122 2.01 -6.46 12.87
C ILE A 122 2.80 -7.50 12.06
N PHE A 123 2.82 -7.38 10.74
CA PHE A 123 3.57 -8.26 9.84
C PHE A 123 5.08 -8.14 10.09
N ILE A 124 5.63 -6.92 10.14
CA ILE A 124 7.06 -6.70 10.43
C ILE A 124 7.45 -7.22 11.82
N VAL A 125 6.67 -6.86 12.85
CA VAL A 125 7.08 -7.08 14.24
C VAL A 125 6.81 -8.52 14.70
N GLY A 126 5.70 -9.11 14.22
CA GLY A 126 5.15 -10.36 14.75
C GLY A 126 5.47 -11.63 13.97
N ILE A 127 5.64 -11.59 12.65
CA ILE A 127 5.60 -12.82 11.83
C ILE A 127 6.70 -13.85 12.17
N GLY A 128 7.84 -13.38 12.68
CA GLY A 128 8.96 -14.23 13.12
C GLY A 128 8.94 -14.64 14.60
N GLN A 129 7.93 -14.27 15.38
CA GLN A 129 7.88 -14.48 16.83
C GLN A 129 7.38 -15.88 17.23
N THR A 130 7.97 -16.92 16.64
CA THR A 130 7.53 -18.32 16.80
C THR A 130 7.89 -18.97 18.16
N GLN A 131 8.59 -18.25 19.05
CA GLN A 131 9.05 -18.81 20.34
C GLN A 131 7.99 -18.80 21.44
N ASP A 132 7.09 -17.80 21.46
CA ASP A 132 5.91 -17.81 22.33
C ASP A 132 4.68 -18.22 21.51
N LEU A 133 4.13 -19.39 21.82
CA LEU A 133 2.95 -19.93 21.14
C LEU A 133 1.74 -18.99 21.25
N LYS A 134 1.55 -18.31 22.39
CA LYS A 134 0.40 -17.43 22.62
C LYS A 134 0.54 -16.13 21.86
N GLY A 135 1.71 -15.50 21.88
CA GLY A 135 2.06 -14.37 21.03
C GLY A 135 1.96 -14.71 19.55
N CYS A 136 2.40 -15.89 19.13
CA CYS A 136 2.35 -16.35 17.74
C CYS A 136 0.90 -16.52 17.22
N ILE A 137 0.03 -17.15 18.02
CA ILE A 137 -1.43 -17.23 17.74
C ILE A 137 -2.03 -15.82 17.68
N ALA A 138 -1.72 -14.94 18.65
CA ALA A 138 -2.24 -13.57 18.68
C ALA A 138 -1.82 -12.75 17.44
N VAL A 139 -0.57 -12.90 16.99
CA VAL A 139 -0.08 -12.31 15.73
C VAL A 139 -0.88 -12.85 14.53
N ALA A 140 -1.01 -14.16 14.39
CA ALA A 140 -1.70 -14.78 13.27
C ALA A 140 -3.19 -14.36 13.20
N VAL A 141 -3.87 -14.32 14.35
CA VAL A 141 -5.25 -13.81 14.50
C VAL A 141 -5.36 -12.34 14.09
N LEU A 142 -4.46 -11.48 14.58
CA LEU A 142 -4.49 -10.05 14.27
C LEU A 142 -4.21 -9.78 12.79
N LEU A 143 -3.23 -10.47 12.20
CA LEU A 143 -2.95 -10.36 10.76
C LEU A 143 -4.15 -10.78 9.93
N HIS A 144 -4.74 -11.95 10.23
CA HIS A 144 -5.93 -12.48 9.56
C HIS A 144 -7.10 -11.49 9.62
N TYR A 145 -7.36 -10.90 10.79
CA TYR A 145 -8.39 -9.89 10.96
C TYR A 145 -8.11 -8.62 10.13
N PHE A 146 -6.93 -8.00 10.28
CA PHE A 146 -6.64 -6.73 9.62
C PHE A 146 -6.57 -6.83 8.08
N ILE A 147 -6.15 -7.97 7.52
CA ILE A 147 -6.19 -8.16 6.07
C ILE A 147 -7.63 -8.31 5.55
N LEU A 148 -8.49 -9.06 6.24
CA LEU A 148 -9.91 -9.19 5.88
C LEU A 148 -10.65 -7.84 6.01
N VAL A 149 -10.33 -7.04 7.04
CA VAL A 149 -10.81 -5.66 7.17
C VAL A 149 -10.35 -4.79 5.99
N ALA A 150 -9.09 -4.92 5.55
CA ALA A 150 -8.62 -4.20 4.37
C ALA A 150 -9.39 -4.60 3.10
N PHE A 151 -9.66 -5.90 2.89
CA PHE A 151 -10.52 -6.37 1.79
C PHE A 151 -11.93 -5.79 1.85
N MET A 152 -12.56 -5.78 3.02
CA MET A 152 -13.87 -5.16 3.20
C MET A 152 -13.87 -3.65 2.92
N TRP A 153 -12.80 -2.93 3.28
CA TRP A 153 -12.68 -1.51 2.95
C TRP A 153 -12.40 -1.25 1.47
N MET A 154 -11.69 -2.14 0.77
CA MET A 154 -11.57 -2.11 -0.69
C MET A 154 -12.92 -2.32 -1.39
N LEU A 155 -13.77 -3.22 -0.86
CA LEU A 155 -15.15 -3.39 -1.32
C LEU A 155 -16.02 -2.14 -1.09
N MET A 156 -15.93 -1.52 0.09
CA MET A 156 -16.67 -0.28 0.39
C MET A 156 -16.22 0.90 -0.48
N GLU A 157 -14.92 1.02 -0.78
CA GLU A 157 -14.41 2.01 -1.73
C GLU A 157 -14.87 1.70 -3.16
N GLY A 158 -14.92 0.43 -3.57
CA GLY A 158 -15.49 0.02 -4.85
C GLY A 158 -16.97 0.38 -5.00
N ILE A 159 -17.80 0.07 -4.01
CA ILE A 159 -19.22 0.45 -3.97
C ILE A 159 -19.36 1.98 -4.06
N LEU A 160 -18.50 2.73 -3.36
CA LEU A 160 -18.52 4.19 -3.40
C LEU A 160 -18.06 4.77 -4.75
N GLN A 161 -17.10 4.13 -5.43
CA GLN A 161 -16.69 4.51 -6.78
C GLN A 161 -17.78 4.17 -7.81
N TYR A 162 -18.49 3.05 -7.67
CA TYR A 162 -19.68 2.74 -8.46
C TYR A 162 -20.78 3.80 -8.25
N LEU A 163 -21.05 4.17 -6.99
CA LEU A 163 -22.00 5.24 -6.62
C LEU A 163 -21.55 6.64 -7.03
N ARG A 164 -20.29 6.84 -7.43
CA ARG A 164 -19.75 8.10 -7.96
C ARG A 164 -19.79 8.16 -9.48
N PHE A 165 -19.37 7.08 -10.14
CA PHE A 165 -19.17 7.05 -11.59
C PHE A 165 -20.39 6.56 -12.34
N VAL A 166 -21.03 5.48 -11.89
CA VAL A 166 -22.17 4.87 -12.60
C VAL A 166 -23.46 5.57 -12.22
N LYS A 167 -23.85 5.50 -10.94
CA LYS A 167 -24.95 6.32 -10.43
C LYS A 167 -24.43 7.75 -10.22
N VAL A 168 -25.22 8.75 -10.60
CA VAL A 168 -24.87 10.16 -10.40
C VAL A 168 -25.19 10.53 -8.94
N LEU A 169 -24.24 11.19 -8.25
CA LEU A 169 -24.34 11.50 -6.82
C LEU A 169 -25.38 12.58 -6.50
N GLY A 170 -26.66 12.21 -6.51
CA GLY A 170 -27.78 12.96 -5.91
C GLY A 170 -28.29 12.37 -4.60
N THR A 171 -27.96 11.11 -4.27
CA THR A 171 -28.50 10.41 -3.10
C THR A 171 -27.82 10.83 -1.78
N TYR A 172 -28.57 11.55 -0.97
CA TYR A 172 -28.25 11.77 0.44
C TYR A 172 -28.51 10.48 1.23
N ILE A 173 -27.45 9.73 1.53
CA ILE A 173 -27.50 8.59 2.46
C ILE A 173 -27.12 9.12 3.86
N PRO A 174 -28.07 9.24 4.81
CA PRO A 174 -27.76 9.62 6.18
C PRO A 174 -26.87 8.56 6.85
N ASN A 175 -25.88 9.03 7.61
CA ASN A 175 -24.92 8.22 8.37
C ASN A 175 -24.18 7.15 7.53
N PHE A 176 -23.91 7.46 6.26
CA PHE A 176 -23.23 6.57 5.30
C PHE A 176 -22.01 5.84 5.90
N ILE A 177 -21.08 6.57 6.52
CA ILE A 177 -19.86 5.97 7.09
C ILE A 177 -20.14 5.02 8.25
N LEU A 178 -21.15 5.27 9.09
CA LEU A 178 -21.55 4.31 10.12
C LEU A 178 -22.10 3.03 9.48
N LYS A 179 -22.96 3.19 8.45
CA LYS A 179 -23.56 2.07 7.70
C LYS A 179 -22.55 1.24 6.89
N THR A 180 -21.41 1.81 6.49
CA THR A 180 -20.31 1.05 5.84
C THR A 180 -19.27 0.53 6.84
N ALA A 181 -18.98 1.26 7.92
CA ALA A 181 -17.95 0.88 8.89
C ALA A 181 -18.38 -0.32 9.74
N VAL A 182 -19.64 -0.39 10.18
CA VAL A 182 -20.16 -1.52 10.96
C VAL A 182 -19.95 -2.87 10.24
N PRO A 183 -20.38 -3.06 8.97
CA PRO A 183 -20.07 -4.29 8.25
C PRO A 183 -18.59 -4.43 7.89
N ALA A 184 -17.87 -3.35 7.58
CA ALA A 184 -16.46 -3.45 7.14
C ALA A 184 -15.47 -3.83 8.27
N TRP A 185 -15.75 -3.45 9.52
CA TRP A 185 -15.00 -3.91 10.69
C TRP A 185 -15.62 -5.18 11.31
N GLY A 186 -16.95 -5.34 11.25
CA GLY A 186 -17.66 -6.45 11.90
C GLY A 186 -17.63 -7.78 11.15
N ILE A 187 -17.85 -7.80 9.83
CA ILE A 187 -17.88 -9.06 9.05
C ILE A 187 -16.55 -9.83 9.11
N PRO A 188 -15.36 -9.19 9.06
CA PRO A 188 -14.07 -9.85 9.26
C PRO A 188 -13.90 -10.60 10.59
N LEU A 189 -14.66 -10.26 11.63
CA LEU A 189 -14.62 -11.01 12.90
C LEU A 189 -15.21 -12.41 12.75
N ILE A 190 -16.14 -12.63 11.81
CA ILE A 190 -16.88 -13.89 11.67
C ILE A 190 -15.94 -15.08 11.39
N PRO A 191 -15.12 -15.10 10.31
CA PRO A 191 -14.18 -16.21 10.08
C PRO A 191 -13.11 -16.32 11.16
N VAL A 192 -12.66 -15.19 11.74
CA VAL A 192 -11.65 -15.18 12.81
C VAL A 192 -12.16 -15.88 14.07
N ILE A 193 -13.40 -15.56 14.49
CA ILE A 193 -14.08 -16.17 15.63
C ILE A 193 -14.42 -17.64 15.35
N ILE A 194 -14.86 -17.98 14.13
CA ILE A 194 -15.17 -19.38 13.76
C ILE A 194 -13.94 -20.27 13.92
N VAL A 195 -12.76 -19.85 13.44
CA VAL A 195 -11.52 -20.63 13.63
C VAL A 195 -11.19 -20.71 15.12
N LEU A 196 -11.17 -19.59 15.86
CA LEU A 196 -10.84 -19.58 17.29
C LEU A 196 -11.80 -20.42 18.17
N ALA A 197 -13.07 -20.54 17.79
CA ALA A 197 -14.08 -21.30 18.52
C ALA A 197 -14.13 -22.78 18.13
N TYR A 198 -13.67 -23.14 16.93
CA TYR A 198 -13.53 -24.53 16.48
C TYR A 198 -12.23 -25.15 17.00
N ASP A 199 -11.10 -24.53 16.67
CA ASP A 199 -9.77 -24.93 17.13
C ASP A 199 -8.78 -23.76 16.97
N HIS A 200 -8.18 -23.34 18.07
CA HIS A 200 -7.18 -22.29 18.11
C HIS A 200 -5.78 -22.76 17.69
N GLU A 201 -5.50 -24.07 17.70
CA GLU A 201 -4.25 -24.65 17.19
C GLU A 201 -4.16 -24.54 15.65
N LEU A 202 -5.29 -24.32 14.96
CA LEU A 202 -5.31 -23.93 13.55
C LEU A 202 -4.58 -22.60 13.27
N TYR A 203 -4.24 -21.78 14.27
CA TYR A 203 -3.35 -20.62 14.13
C TYR A 203 -1.85 -20.93 14.32
N ILE A 204 -1.47 -22.20 14.50
CA ILE A 204 -0.09 -22.71 14.64
C ILE A 204 0.34 -23.43 13.35
N GLY A 205 0.15 -22.79 12.20
CA GLY A 205 0.23 -23.42 10.88
C GLY A 205 1.61 -23.53 10.24
N GLY A 206 2.68 -23.00 10.85
CA GLY A 206 3.97 -22.86 10.18
C GLY A 206 5.21 -22.86 11.07
N ASN A 207 6.09 -23.85 10.87
CA ASN A 207 7.37 -23.98 11.60
C ASN A 207 8.34 -22.79 11.39
N LYS A 208 8.16 -22.00 10.32
CA LYS A 208 9.03 -20.86 9.95
C LYS A 208 8.33 -19.48 10.10
N ALA A 209 7.04 -19.40 10.45
CA ALA A 209 6.28 -18.14 10.54
C ALA A 209 4.96 -18.26 11.33
N CYS A 210 4.57 -17.20 12.06
CA CYS A 210 3.30 -17.12 12.77
C CYS A 210 2.11 -16.88 11.83
N TRP A 211 1.51 -17.98 11.35
CA TRP A 211 0.38 -17.99 10.42
C TRP A 211 -0.53 -19.20 10.66
N MET A 212 -1.76 -19.15 10.11
CA MET A 212 -2.72 -20.25 10.22
C MET A 212 -2.38 -21.46 9.33
N SER A 213 -2.92 -22.62 9.69
CA SER A 213 -2.74 -23.89 8.98
C SER A 213 -3.33 -23.85 7.57
N LEU A 214 -2.84 -24.72 6.68
CA LEU A 214 -3.26 -24.74 5.28
C LEU A 214 -4.77 -24.98 5.10
N SER A 215 -5.38 -25.78 5.96
CA SER A 215 -6.83 -26.01 5.97
C SER A 215 -7.60 -24.76 6.38
N ALA A 216 -7.22 -24.10 7.48
CA ALA A 216 -7.83 -22.84 7.92
C ALA A 216 -7.64 -21.72 6.88
N PHE A 217 -6.47 -21.65 6.24
CA PHE A 217 -6.16 -20.69 5.19
C PHE A 217 -7.13 -20.79 4.01
N TYR A 218 -7.45 -21.99 3.53
CA TYR A 218 -8.41 -22.15 2.44
C TYR A 218 -9.84 -21.71 2.84
N TYR A 219 -10.37 -22.20 3.96
CA TYR A 219 -11.77 -21.97 4.30
C TYR A 219 -12.05 -20.62 4.97
N ALA A 220 -11.15 -20.13 5.83
CA ALA A 220 -11.37 -18.90 6.61
C ALA A 220 -10.80 -17.63 5.95
N PHE A 221 -9.77 -17.74 5.11
CA PHE A 221 -9.18 -16.59 4.41
C PHE A 221 -9.46 -16.60 2.90
N ILE A 222 -9.06 -17.65 2.17
CA ILE A 222 -9.14 -17.66 0.69
C ILE A 222 -10.59 -17.57 0.18
N ILE A 223 -11.54 -18.31 0.76
CA ILE A 223 -12.95 -18.24 0.34
C ILE A 223 -13.56 -16.82 0.57
N PRO A 224 -13.51 -16.22 1.78
CA PRO A 224 -14.01 -14.85 1.99
C PRO A 224 -13.33 -13.80 1.09
N VAL A 225 -12.01 -13.90 0.89
CA VAL A 225 -11.27 -12.99 -0.01
C VAL A 225 -11.70 -13.17 -1.46
N GLY A 226 -11.86 -14.41 -1.94
CA GLY A 226 -12.30 -14.69 -3.31
C GLY A 226 -13.67 -14.10 -3.63
N VAL A 227 -14.62 -14.18 -2.70
CA VAL A 227 -15.96 -13.56 -2.82
C VAL A 227 -15.85 -12.03 -2.92
N ILE A 228 -15.00 -11.41 -2.10
CA ILE A 228 -14.78 -9.95 -2.12
C ILE A 228 -14.12 -9.50 -3.43
N ILE A 229 -13.10 -10.23 -3.91
CA ILE A 229 -12.43 -9.96 -5.19
C ILE A 229 -13.44 -10.07 -6.35
N LEU A 230 -14.27 -11.12 -6.37
CA LEU A 230 -15.31 -11.30 -7.40
C LEU A 230 -16.30 -10.12 -7.44
N ALA A 231 -16.76 -9.66 -6.28
CA ALA A 231 -17.61 -8.47 -6.18
C ALA A 231 -16.91 -7.20 -6.72
N ASN A 232 -15.61 -7.03 -6.43
CA ASN A 232 -14.81 -5.93 -6.95
C ASN A 232 -14.56 -6.01 -8.46
N ILE A 233 -14.43 -7.21 -9.05
CA ILE A 233 -14.37 -7.40 -10.51
C ILE A 233 -15.67 -6.92 -11.17
N ILE A 234 -16.83 -7.31 -10.62
CA ILE A 234 -18.15 -6.89 -11.14
C ILE A 234 -18.29 -5.36 -11.08
N ILE A 235 -17.97 -4.76 -9.93
CA ILE A 235 -17.95 -3.30 -9.71
C ILE A 235 -17.04 -2.60 -10.73
N PHE A 236 -15.83 -3.12 -10.95
CA PHE A 236 -14.87 -2.57 -11.90
C PHE A 236 -15.42 -2.56 -13.32
N ILE A 237 -15.98 -3.69 -13.78
CA ILE A 237 -16.58 -3.81 -15.12
C ILE A 237 -17.75 -2.83 -15.30
N MET A 238 -18.59 -2.61 -14.27
CA MET A 238 -19.67 -1.62 -14.32
C MET A 238 -19.14 -0.17 -14.44
N ILE A 239 -18.11 0.18 -13.66
CA ILE A 239 -17.46 1.50 -13.72
C ILE A 239 -16.86 1.71 -15.11
N LEU A 240 -16.10 0.73 -15.62
CA LEU A 240 -15.45 0.76 -16.94
C LEU A 240 -16.45 0.94 -18.09
N LYS A 241 -17.52 0.13 -18.13
CA LYS A 241 -18.56 0.22 -19.17
C LYS A 241 -19.18 1.62 -19.23
N ASN A 242 -19.44 2.24 -18.07
CA ASN A 242 -19.95 3.61 -17.99
C ASN A 242 -18.90 4.69 -18.36
N LEU A 243 -17.63 4.53 -17.97
CA LEU A 243 -16.56 5.47 -18.33
C LEU A 243 -16.34 5.52 -19.85
N TRP A 244 -16.33 4.36 -20.53
CA TRP A 244 -16.25 4.29 -21.99
C TRP A 244 -17.57 4.67 -22.68
N GLY A 245 -18.73 4.32 -22.11
CA GLY A 245 -20.05 4.73 -22.63
C GLY A 245 -20.20 6.26 -22.68
N ARG A 246 -19.86 6.96 -21.58
CA ARG A 246 -19.83 8.43 -21.53
C ARG A 246 -18.81 9.06 -22.49
N SER A 247 -17.85 8.30 -23.00
CA SER A 247 -16.92 8.80 -24.02
C SER A 247 -17.63 9.11 -25.34
N LYS A 248 -18.61 8.28 -25.74
CA LYS A 248 -19.30 8.41 -27.04
C LYS A 248 -20.34 9.54 -27.10
N GLY A 249 -20.94 9.90 -25.96
CA GLY A 249 -22.06 10.85 -25.89
C GLY A 249 -21.72 12.31 -25.64
N LEU A 250 -20.45 12.66 -25.36
CA LEU A 250 -20.03 14.04 -25.10
C LEU A 250 -19.05 14.51 -26.18
N GLN A 251 -19.56 15.27 -27.15
CA GLN A 251 -18.75 16.07 -28.06
C GLN A 251 -18.10 17.21 -27.27
N SER A 252 -16.77 17.30 -27.30
CA SER A 252 -16.01 18.32 -26.57
C SER A 252 -14.60 18.43 -27.16
N ASN A 253 -14.05 19.64 -27.26
CA ASN A 253 -12.79 19.95 -27.96
C ASN A 253 -11.50 19.44 -27.27
N GLN A 254 -11.58 18.41 -26.42
CA GLN A 254 -10.40 17.65 -25.99
C GLN A 254 -10.12 16.54 -27.02
N SER A 255 -8.88 16.50 -27.52
CA SER A 255 -8.43 15.40 -28.38
C SER A 255 -8.66 14.05 -27.70
N GLU A 256 -9.21 13.09 -28.45
CA GLU A 256 -9.67 11.81 -27.89
C GLU A 256 -8.56 11.06 -27.17
N LYS A 257 -7.33 11.11 -27.69
CA LYS A 257 -6.11 10.56 -27.07
C LYS A 257 -5.88 11.10 -25.63
N LYS A 258 -6.16 12.38 -25.38
CA LYS A 258 -6.03 13.01 -24.04
C LYS A 258 -7.13 12.54 -23.08
N ARG A 259 -8.36 12.36 -23.59
CA ARG A 259 -9.51 11.87 -22.83
C ARG A 259 -9.39 10.36 -22.53
N ALA A 260 -8.96 9.57 -23.50
CA ALA A 260 -8.66 8.14 -23.36
C ALA A 260 -7.53 7.91 -22.35
N MET A 261 -6.44 8.69 -22.41
CA MET A 261 -5.35 8.65 -21.43
C MET A 261 -5.83 9.02 -20.01
N MET A 262 -6.74 10.00 -19.88
CA MET A 262 -7.33 10.35 -18.58
C MET A 262 -8.22 9.23 -18.03
N ASN A 263 -9.05 8.61 -18.89
CA ASN A 263 -9.89 7.47 -18.51
C ASN A 263 -9.04 6.25 -18.13
N LEU A 264 -8.02 5.89 -18.93
CA LEU A 264 -7.08 4.80 -18.64
C LEU A 264 -6.38 5.02 -17.29
N ARG A 265 -5.92 6.25 -17.01
CA ARG A 265 -5.32 6.60 -15.72
C ARG A 265 -6.29 6.45 -14.55
N ALA A 266 -7.56 6.80 -14.75
CA ALA A 266 -8.61 6.58 -13.74
C ALA A 266 -8.90 5.08 -13.56
N SER A 267 -8.96 4.30 -14.63
CA SER A 267 -9.15 2.84 -14.56
C SER A 267 -8.01 2.13 -13.83
N LEU A 268 -6.76 2.47 -14.11
CA LEU A 268 -5.58 1.93 -13.40
C LEU A 268 -5.56 2.35 -11.92
N THR A 269 -6.00 3.59 -11.63
CA THR A 269 -6.20 4.06 -10.25
C THR A 269 -7.24 3.21 -9.52
N VAL A 270 -8.40 2.97 -10.14
CA VAL A 270 -9.48 2.15 -9.60
C VAL A 270 -9.03 0.70 -9.37
N LEU A 271 -8.35 0.08 -10.34
CA LEU A 271 -7.84 -1.30 -10.28
C LEU A 271 -7.02 -1.56 -9.01
N VAL A 272 -6.11 -0.64 -8.67
CA VAL A 272 -5.24 -0.74 -7.49
C VAL A 272 -6.02 -0.49 -6.18
N LEU A 273 -6.98 0.44 -6.17
CA LEU A 273 -7.79 0.71 -4.97
C LEU A 273 -8.82 -0.38 -4.65
N LEU A 274 -9.21 -1.18 -5.65
CA LEU A 274 -10.10 -2.34 -5.50
C LEU A 274 -9.39 -3.62 -5.03
N GLY A 275 -8.06 -3.63 -4.91
CA GLY A 275 -7.29 -4.83 -4.55
C GLY A 275 -7.29 -5.91 -5.62
N LEU A 276 -7.61 -5.58 -6.88
CA LEU A 276 -7.61 -6.57 -7.98
C LEU A 276 -6.20 -7.08 -8.33
N THR A 277 -5.17 -6.43 -7.77
CA THR A 277 -3.79 -6.90 -7.65
C THR A 277 -3.67 -8.26 -6.95
N TRP A 278 -4.60 -8.61 -6.06
CA TRP A 278 -4.57 -9.87 -5.31
C TRP A 278 -4.94 -11.10 -6.14
N ILE A 279 -5.52 -10.92 -7.34
CA ILE A 279 -5.77 -12.02 -8.29
C ILE A 279 -4.45 -12.72 -8.65
N PHE A 280 -3.34 -11.97 -8.80
CA PHE A 280 -2.02 -12.56 -9.03
C PHE A 280 -1.53 -13.41 -7.86
N GLY A 281 -1.94 -13.09 -6.63
CA GLY A 281 -1.65 -13.90 -5.44
C GLY A 281 -2.35 -15.27 -5.45
N PHE A 282 -3.59 -15.34 -5.96
CA PHE A 282 -4.28 -16.62 -6.14
C PHE A 282 -3.53 -17.52 -7.13
N PHE A 283 -3.03 -16.96 -8.24
CA PHE A 283 -2.19 -17.71 -9.18
C PHE A 283 -0.87 -18.21 -8.57
N THR A 284 -0.35 -17.60 -7.49
CA THR A 284 0.85 -18.09 -6.78
C THR A 284 0.60 -19.19 -5.75
N ILE A 285 -0.65 -19.61 -5.53
CA ILE A 285 -0.99 -20.73 -4.62
C ILE A 285 -0.82 -22.07 -5.35
N GLU A 286 -1.13 -22.11 -6.64
CA GLU A 286 -0.66 -23.17 -7.53
C GLU A 286 0.82 -22.95 -7.90
N LYS A 287 1.47 -23.96 -8.49
CA LYS A 287 2.92 -23.93 -8.86
C LYS A 287 3.24 -23.01 -10.05
N ALA A 288 2.57 -21.86 -10.18
CA ALA A 288 2.81 -20.90 -11.25
C ALA A 288 4.15 -20.18 -11.06
N SER A 289 4.66 -19.62 -12.16
CA SER A 289 5.98 -18.98 -12.24
C SER A 289 6.22 -17.93 -11.14
N ILE A 290 7.47 -17.88 -10.65
CA ILE A 290 8.02 -16.84 -9.75
C ILE A 290 7.70 -15.40 -10.21
N VAL A 291 7.51 -15.19 -11.51
CA VAL A 291 7.03 -13.92 -12.11
C VAL A 291 5.73 -13.43 -11.47
N PHE A 292 4.78 -14.31 -11.13
CA PHE A 292 3.54 -13.92 -10.46
C PHE A 292 3.78 -13.48 -9.01
N GLN A 293 4.77 -14.05 -8.32
CA GLN A 293 5.16 -13.65 -6.96
C GLN A 293 5.81 -12.26 -6.98
N TYR A 294 6.70 -11.97 -7.94
CA TYR A 294 7.22 -10.62 -8.18
C TYR A 294 6.09 -9.63 -8.47
N ILE A 295 5.20 -9.94 -9.42
CA ILE A 295 4.09 -9.06 -9.82
C ILE A 295 3.16 -8.76 -8.62
N PHE A 296 2.74 -9.80 -7.89
CA PHE A 296 1.91 -9.65 -6.68
C PHE A 296 2.61 -8.78 -5.62
N THR A 297 3.89 -9.04 -5.34
CA THR A 297 4.68 -8.32 -4.33
C THR A 297 4.83 -6.84 -4.70
N ILE A 298 5.27 -6.55 -5.93
CA ILE A 298 5.46 -5.18 -6.43
C ILE A 298 4.13 -4.42 -6.44
N LEU A 299 3.03 -5.04 -6.86
CA LEU A 299 1.72 -4.39 -6.89
C LEU A 299 1.18 -4.09 -5.49
N ASN A 300 1.38 -4.97 -4.51
CA ASN A 300 0.99 -4.73 -3.11
C ASN A 300 1.84 -3.64 -2.44
N VAL A 301 3.16 -3.69 -2.65
CA VAL A 301 4.10 -2.62 -2.28
C VAL A 301 3.63 -1.26 -2.80
N LEU A 302 3.30 -1.20 -4.09
CA LEU A 302 2.88 0.04 -4.73
C LEU A 302 1.48 0.48 -4.29
N GLN A 303 0.61 -0.41 -3.82
CA GLN A 303 -0.77 -0.09 -3.45
C GLN A 303 -0.86 1.00 -2.35
N GLY A 304 -0.10 0.87 -1.26
CA GLY A 304 -0.06 1.87 -0.18
C GLY A 304 0.55 3.21 -0.61
N PHE A 305 1.60 3.15 -1.44
CA PHE A 305 2.24 4.34 -1.99
C PHE A 305 1.33 5.07 -3.02
N ILE A 306 0.55 4.32 -3.81
CA ILE A 306 -0.42 4.85 -4.77
C ILE A 306 -1.58 5.55 -4.03
N ILE A 307 -2.07 5.00 -2.91
CA ILE A 307 -3.05 5.68 -2.04
C ILE A 307 -2.53 7.07 -1.62
N PHE A 308 -1.28 7.17 -1.15
CA PHE A 308 -0.66 8.45 -0.80
C PHE A 308 -0.56 9.42 -2.00
N ILE A 309 -0.07 8.97 -3.15
CA ILE A 309 0.06 9.82 -4.35
C ILE A 309 -1.30 10.36 -4.80
N LEU A 310 -2.34 9.53 -4.78
CA LEU A 310 -3.67 9.91 -5.26
C LEU A 310 -4.37 10.88 -4.33
N PHE A 311 -4.41 10.56 -3.03
CA PHE A 311 -5.27 11.25 -2.08
C PHE A 311 -4.56 12.31 -1.24
N THR A 312 -3.24 12.23 -1.08
CA THR A 312 -2.47 13.24 -0.37
C THR A 312 -1.75 14.19 -1.35
N ALA A 313 -1.03 13.66 -2.34
CA ALA A 313 -0.25 14.51 -3.26
C ALA A 313 -1.06 15.11 -4.42
N ARG A 314 -2.07 14.40 -4.95
CA ARG A 314 -2.82 14.81 -6.16
C ARG A 314 -4.20 15.44 -5.90
N GLU A 315 -4.81 15.21 -4.75
CA GLU A 315 -6.06 15.89 -4.37
C GLU A 315 -5.81 17.39 -4.23
N LYS A 316 -6.39 18.19 -5.12
CA LYS A 316 -6.20 19.65 -5.19
C LYS A 316 -6.52 20.32 -3.84
N ARG A 317 -7.55 19.82 -3.13
CA ARG A 317 -7.97 20.32 -1.81
C ARG A 317 -6.94 20.06 -0.72
N VAL A 318 -6.24 18.91 -0.77
CA VAL A 318 -5.16 18.58 0.17
C VAL A 318 -3.94 19.45 -0.14
N ARG A 319 -3.51 19.51 -1.40
CA ARG A 319 -2.35 20.30 -1.82
C ARG A 319 -2.51 21.78 -1.49
N GLN A 320 -3.68 22.38 -1.73
CA GLN A 320 -3.96 23.78 -1.38
C GLN A 320 -3.89 24.03 0.14
N ASN A 321 -4.27 23.07 0.96
CA ASN A 321 -4.19 23.20 2.42
C ASN A 321 -2.78 22.99 2.97
N TRP A 322 -1.99 22.07 2.39
CA TRP A 322 -0.55 21.94 2.66
C TRP A 322 0.21 23.20 2.24
N GLN A 323 -0.06 23.75 1.04
CA GLN A 323 0.53 25.02 0.59
C GLN A 323 0.17 26.17 1.55
N LYS A 324 -1.08 26.24 2.04
CA LYS A 324 -1.49 27.19 3.09
C LYS A 324 -0.84 26.94 4.46
N LEU A 325 -0.31 25.75 4.74
CA LEU A 325 0.42 25.46 5.97
C LEU A 325 1.89 25.88 5.83
N CYS A 326 2.57 25.40 4.79
CA CYS A 326 3.98 25.66 4.54
C CYS A 326 4.26 27.14 4.24
N CYS A 327 3.48 27.76 3.34
CA CYS A 327 3.69 29.16 2.93
C CYS A 327 3.14 30.19 3.94
N LYS A 328 2.41 29.77 4.99
CA LYS A 328 1.92 30.70 6.03
C LYS A 328 3.04 31.31 6.87
N ARG A 329 4.22 30.65 6.97
CA ARG A 329 5.41 31.25 7.60
C ARG A 329 5.83 32.53 6.87
N THR A 330 5.96 32.46 5.54
CA THR A 330 6.41 33.56 4.67
C THR A 330 5.47 34.78 4.64
N THR A 331 4.22 34.64 5.10
CA THR A 331 3.30 35.79 5.25
C THR A 331 3.45 36.50 6.59
N LYS A 332 3.78 35.79 7.68
CA LYS A 332 3.78 36.40 9.03
C LYS A 332 4.94 37.36 9.26
N GLU A 333 6.08 37.11 8.62
CA GLU A 333 7.25 38.02 8.65
C GLU A 333 6.98 39.33 7.91
N LYS A 334 6.23 39.30 6.80
CA LYS A 334 5.93 40.49 5.99
C LYS A 334 5.04 41.52 6.69
N TYR A 335 4.20 41.12 7.64
CA TYR A 335 3.42 42.09 8.44
C TYR A 335 4.32 42.83 9.45
N LEU A 336 5.14 42.10 10.20
CA LEU A 336 6.03 42.69 11.22
C LEU A 336 7.06 43.70 10.64
N GLN A 337 7.42 43.53 9.37
CA GLN A 337 8.32 44.41 8.63
C GLN A 337 7.60 45.55 7.88
N SER A 338 6.27 45.55 7.84
CA SER A 338 5.46 46.69 7.37
C SER A 338 5.16 47.69 8.49
N ASP A 339 4.80 47.20 9.68
CA ASP A 339 4.48 48.06 10.82
C ASP A 339 5.68 48.97 11.19
N THR A 340 6.88 48.41 11.24
CA THR A 340 8.14 49.12 11.53
C THR A 340 8.55 50.17 10.48
N ASN A 341 8.01 50.12 9.26
CA ASN A 341 8.23 51.16 8.24
C ASN A 341 7.14 52.25 8.26
N THR A 342 5.93 51.92 8.72
CA THR A 342 4.79 52.84 8.68
C THR A 342 4.94 53.99 9.69
N ASP A 343 5.42 53.70 10.90
CA ASP A 343 5.65 54.72 11.94
C ASP A 343 6.84 55.65 11.63
N ARG A 344 7.84 55.17 10.88
CA ARG A 344 8.96 56.00 10.41
C ARG A 344 8.56 57.06 9.38
N ASN A 345 7.55 56.80 8.56
CA ASN A 345 7.03 57.80 7.62
C ASN A 345 6.05 58.77 8.30
N ARG A 346 5.14 58.27 9.15
CA ARG A 346 4.21 59.12 9.93
C ARG A 346 4.91 60.19 10.79
N SER A 347 6.14 59.93 11.21
CA SER A 347 6.96 60.87 11.98
C SER A 347 7.60 61.98 11.15
N LYS A 348 7.67 61.84 9.81
CA LYS A 348 8.20 62.87 8.90
C LYS A 348 7.11 63.81 8.39
N ASP A 349 5.97 63.27 7.97
CA ASP A 349 4.89 64.07 7.36
C ASP A 349 4.28 65.09 8.35
N ARG A 350 4.33 64.79 9.66
CA ARG A 350 3.91 65.70 10.74
C ARG A 350 4.83 66.91 10.97
N ILE A 351 6.04 66.94 10.40
CA ILE A 351 6.97 68.07 10.55
C ILE A 351 6.82 69.05 9.36
N LEU A 352 6.40 68.56 8.19
CA LEU A 352 6.34 69.35 6.95
C LEU A 352 5.00 70.10 6.74
N THR A 353 3.96 69.77 7.51
CA THR A 353 2.58 70.25 7.30
C THR A 353 2.17 71.44 8.19
N SER A 354 3.11 72.05 8.93
CA SER A 354 2.82 73.16 9.84
C SER A 354 2.90 74.57 9.20
N SER A 355 3.22 74.68 7.90
CA SER A 355 3.77 75.91 7.33
C SER A 355 3.23 76.34 5.96
N THR A 356 1.93 76.16 5.69
CA THR A 356 1.18 76.99 4.71
C THR A 356 -0.33 76.82 4.87
N ASN A 357 -1.03 77.92 5.15
CA ASN A 357 -2.24 78.41 4.46
C ASN A 357 -2.98 79.40 5.37
N ASP A 358 -3.21 80.60 4.85
CA ASP A 358 -4.22 81.51 5.40
C ASP A 358 -4.84 82.36 4.27
N ASP A 359 -5.98 82.97 4.58
CA ASP A 359 -6.72 84.00 3.85
C ASP A 359 -7.61 83.68 2.60
N THR A 360 -8.78 84.33 2.63
CA THR A 360 -9.83 84.57 1.58
C THR A 360 -10.65 83.37 1.03
N LYS A 361 -12.01 83.31 1.10
CA LYS A 361 -13.14 84.20 0.64
C LYS A 361 -13.52 84.01 -0.86
N PHE A 362 -14.79 84.01 -1.32
CA PHE A 362 -16.11 84.32 -0.71
C PHE A 362 -17.30 83.77 -1.57
N SER A 363 -18.37 83.29 -0.92
CA SER A 363 -19.81 83.20 -1.35
C SER A 363 -20.29 82.49 -2.63
N GLY A 364 -21.53 81.97 -2.57
CA GLY A 364 -22.35 81.50 -3.71
C GLY A 364 -23.51 80.57 -3.31
N GLU A 365 -24.75 80.93 -3.67
CA GLU A 365 -26.02 80.18 -3.48
C GLU A 365 -26.12 78.90 -4.38
N ASP A 366 -27.13 77.99 -4.31
CA ASP A 366 -28.51 78.10 -3.81
C ASP A 366 -29.14 76.74 -3.33
N GLN A 367 -30.44 76.72 -3.02
CA GLN A 367 -31.19 75.67 -2.29
C GLN A 367 -31.89 74.59 -3.16
N ASN A 368 -32.27 73.46 -2.51
CA ASN A 368 -33.39 72.53 -2.84
C ASN A 368 -33.36 71.83 -4.24
N THR A 369 -33.90 70.64 -4.52
CA THR A 369 -34.67 69.58 -3.82
C THR A 369 -34.38 68.24 -4.59
N SER A 370 -34.85 67.02 -4.30
CA SER A 370 -35.85 66.48 -3.37
C SER A 370 -35.53 65.01 -3.00
N SER A 371 -36.42 64.34 -2.26
CA SER A 371 -36.33 62.89 -1.92
C SER A 371 -37.32 62.03 -2.73
N CYS A 372 -36.97 60.75 -2.98
CA CYS A 372 -37.86 59.59 -3.28
C CYS A 372 -36.97 58.36 -3.64
N ILE A 373 -37.15 57.14 -3.10
CA ILE A 373 -37.97 56.60 -1.99
C ILE A 373 -37.07 55.65 -1.19
#